data_AF-A0A9P0PEP6-F1
#
_entry.id   AF-A0A9P0PEP6-F1
#
_cell.length_a   1.000
_cell.length_b   1.000
_cell.length_c   1.000
_cell.angle_alpha   90.00
_cell.angle_beta   90.00
_cell.angle_gamma   90.00
#
_symmetry.space_group_name_H-M   'P 1'
#
loop_
_entity.id
_entity.type
_entity.pdbx_description
1 polymer ?
#
loop_
_entity_poly.entity_id
_entity_poly.type
_entity_poly.pdbx_seq_one_letter_code
_entity_poly.pdbx_strand_id
1 'polypeptide(L)' 'MSVPQNQIEELGNLFLKDVESKGSGSVHPKDLARVKTSDDWLRRFIMHQEYDTQRALEMLWNSVKWRKENDANGKYSSS' A
#
# COMPACT_ATOMS: atom_id res chain seq x y z
N MET A 1 13.48 17.16 1.25
CA MET A 1 12.80 17.04 -0.05
C MET A 1 11.40 16.49 0.20
N SER A 2 10.38 17.04 -0.47
CA SER A 2 8.98 16.60 -0.32
C SER A 2 8.56 15.77 -1.52
N VAL A 3 7.87 14.66 -1.30
CA VAL A 3 7.24 13.88 -2.38
C VAL A 3 6.08 14.69 -2.98
N PRO A 4 6.06 14.93 -4.31
CA PRO A 4 4.96 15.57 -5.01
C PRO A 4 3.62 14.83 -4.83
N GLN A 5 2.52 15.57 -4.72
CA GLN A 5 1.19 14.97 -4.51
C GLN A 5 0.79 14.00 -5.62
N ASN A 6 1.10 14.34 -6.88
CA ASN A 6 0.80 13.48 -8.02
C ASN A 6 1.53 12.12 -7.97
N GLN A 7 2.72 12.03 -7.37
CA GLN A 7 3.41 10.74 -7.19
C GLN A 7 2.74 9.87 -6.11
N ILE A 8 2.19 10.50 -5.07
CA ILE A 8 1.43 9.79 -4.03
C ILE A 8 0.15 9.22 -4.62
N GLU A 9 -0.57 10.03 -5.40
CA GLU A 9 -1.77 9.62 -6.11
C GLU A 9 -1.46 8.53 -7.15
N GLU A 10 -0.37 8.67 -7.90
CA GLU A 10 0.09 7.66 -8.87
C GLU A 10 0.34 6.31 -8.19
N LEU A 11 1.10 6.28 -7.09
CA LEU A 11 1.37 5.05 -6.33
C LEU A 11 0.07 4.40 -5.83
N GLY A 12 -0.84 5.21 -5.25
CA GLY A 12 -2.13 4.73 -4.76
C GLY A 12 -2.99 4.14 -5.88
N ASN A 13 -3.10 4.83 -7.01
CA ASN A 13 -3.90 4.40 -8.16
C ASN A 13 -3.33 3.14 -8.81
N LEU A 14 -2.01 3.04 -8.98
CA LEU A 14 -1.36 1.84 -9.50
C LEU A 14 -1.65 0.63 -8.61
N PHE A 15 -1.50 0.78 -7.30
CA PHE A 15 -1.78 -0.28 -6.35
C PHE A 15 -3.25 -0.72 -6.39
N LEU A 16 -4.20 0.21 -6.40
CA LEU A 16 -5.62 -0.10 -6.45
C LEU A 16 -6.02 -0.82 -7.74
N LYS A 17 -5.47 -0.39 -8.88
CA LYS A 17 -5.66 -1.06 -10.17
C LYS A 17 -5.13 -2.50 -10.15
N ASP A 18 -3.97 -2.73 -9.54
CA ASP A 18 -3.42 -4.08 -9.39
C ASP A 18 -4.33 -4.95 -8.50
N VAL A 19 -4.87 -4.40 -7.41
CA VAL A 19 -5.81 -5.11 -6.54
C VAL A 19 -7.07 -5.52 -7.29
N GLU A 20 -7.63 -4.64 -8.11
CA GLU A 20 -8.79 -4.95 -8.96
C GLU A 20 -8.50 -6.13 -9.89
N SER A 21 -7.30 -6.19 -10.48
CA SER A 21 -6.90 -7.30 -11.36
C SER A 21 -6.63 -8.61 -10.63
N LYS A 22 -6.10 -8.57 -9.40
CA LYS A 22 -5.72 -9.75 -8.60
C LYS A 22 -6.87 -10.31 -7.76
N GLY A 23 -7.94 -9.54 -7.58
CA GLY A 23 -9.11 -9.90 -6.78
C GLY A 23 -9.05 -9.37 -5.33
N SER A 24 -10.24 -9.14 -4.76
CA SER A 24 -10.47 -8.48 -3.46
C SER A 24 -9.88 -9.23 -2.25
N GLY A 25 -9.57 -10.52 -2.40
CA GLY A 25 -8.92 -11.32 -1.36
C GLY A 25 -7.41 -11.11 -1.27
N SER A 26 -6.78 -10.34 -2.16
CA SER A 26 -5.30 -10.22 -2.23
C SER A 26 -4.69 -9.37 -1.11
N VAL A 27 -5.44 -8.42 -0.54
CA VAL A 27 -4.97 -7.43 0.43
C VAL A 27 -5.93 -7.36 1.62
N HIS A 28 -5.39 -7.13 2.83
CA HIS A 28 -6.22 -6.95 4.01
C HIS A 28 -7.01 -5.63 3.96
N PRO A 29 -8.30 -5.59 4.34
CA PRO A 29 -9.13 -4.37 4.24
C PRO A 29 -8.55 -3.13 4.92
N LYS A 30 -7.89 -3.29 6.08
CA LYS A 30 -7.22 -2.18 6.79
C LYS A 30 -6.09 -1.54 5.98
N ASP A 31 -5.31 -2.35 5.27
CA ASP A 31 -4.23 -1.83 4.43
C ASP A 31 -4.80 -1.18 3.16
N LEU A 32 -5.86 -1.76 2.59
CA LEU A 32 -6.59 -1.15 1.46
C LEU A 32 -7.19 0.22 1.84
N ALA A 33 -7.77 0.34 3.03
CA ALA A 33 -8.25 1.61 3.55
C ALA A 33 -7.09 2.60 3.72
N ARG A 34 -5.95 2.14 4.25
CA ARG A 34 -4.78 2.99 4.47
C ARG A 34 -4.19 3.54 3.16
N VAL A 35 -4.16 2.75 2.08
CA VAL A 35 -3.77 3.25 0.75
C VAL A 35 -4.68 4.39 0.29
N LYS A 36 -5.98 4.31 0.58
CA LYS A 36 -6.97 5.30 0.15
C LYS A 36 -7.00 6.58 1.00
N THR A 37 -6.54 6.53 2.23
CA THR A 37 -6.75 7.62 3.20
C THR A 37 -5.47 8.17 3.83
N SER A 38 -4.29 7.65 3.47
CA SER A 38 -3.04 8.02 4.14
C SER A 38 -1.90 8.29 3.15
N ASP A 39 -1.83 9.55 2.72
CA ASP A 39 -0.72 10.07 1.90
C ASP A 39 0.62 9.91 2.60
N ASP A 40 0.66 10.13 3.92
CA ASP A 40 1.89 9.97 4.71
C ASP A 40 2.41 8.53 4.72
N TRP A 41 1.51 7.55 4.60
CA TRP A 41 1.93 6.16 4.49
C TRP A 41 2.55 5.87 3.13
N LEU A 42 1.90 6.31 2.04
CA LEU A 42 2.40 6.18 0.68
C LEU A 42 3.72 6.93 0.47
N ARG A 43 3.83 8.14 1.02
CA ARG A 43 5.04 8.98 1.00
C ARG A 43 6.27 8.25 1.53
N ARG A 44 6.13 7.41 2.57
CA ARG A 44 7.26 6.65 3.14
C ARG A 44 7.86 5.66 2.15
N PHE A 45 7.03 4.99 1.35
CA PHE A 45 7.51 4.06 0.33
C PHE A 45 8.27 4.79 -0.78
N ILE A 46 7.72 5.91 -1.25
CA ILE A 46 8.33 6.73 -2.30
C ILE A 46 9.68 7.29 -1.83
N MET A 47 9.74 7.83 -0.60
CA MET A 47 10.99 8.36 -0.05
C MET A 47 12.05 7.27 0.15
N HIS A 48 11.65 6.07 0.59
CA HIS A 48 12.57 4.96 0.80
C HIS A 48 13.15 4.41 -0.50
N GLN A 49 12.39 4.53 -1.60
CA GLN A 49 12.78 4.07 -2.93
C GLN A 49 13.32 5.21 -3.80
N GLU A 50 13.85 6.27 -3.18
CA GLU A 50 14.49 7.39 -3.88
C GLU A 50 13.62 8.02 -4.98
N TYR A 51 12.31 8.15 -4.72
CA TYR A 51 11.31 8.70 -5.64
C TYR A 51 11.02 7.84 -6.88
N ASP A 52 11.45 6.57 -6.89
CA ASP A 52 11.05 5.58 -7.90
C ASP A 52 9.68 4.99 -7.55
N THR A 53 8.64 5.43 -8.27
CA THR A 53 7.26 4.97 -8.07
C THR A 53 7.09 3.47 -8.30
N GLN A 54 7.84 2.85 -9.23
CA GLN A 54 7.71 1.43 -9.53
C GLN A 54 8.30 0.58 -8.39
N ARG A 55 9.50 0.93 -7.91
CA ARG A 55 10.07 0.27 -6.73
C ARG A 55 9.25 0.51 -5.47
N ALA A 56 8.66 1.71 -5.32
CA ALA A 56 7.74 2.00 -4.22
C ALA A 56 6.49 1.12 -4.27
N LEU A 57 5.95 0.88 -5.47
CA LEU A 57 4.82 -0.04 -5.69
C LEU A 57 5.18 -1.48 -5.32
N GLU A 58 6.34 -1.98 -5.74
CA GLU A 58 6.83 -3.31 -5.36
C GLU A 58 6.98 -3.44 -3.84
N MET A 59 7.58 -2.44 -3.18
CA MET A 59 7.75 -2.42 -1.74
C MET A 59 6.42 -2.36 -0.99
N LEU A 60 5.45 -1.58 -1.47
CA LEU A 60 4.10 -1.51 -0.92
C LEU A 60 3.41 -2.88 -1.01
N TRP A 61 3.48 -3.53 -2.17
CA TRP A 61 2.95 -4.89 -2.38
C TRP A 61 3.56 -5.92 -1.44
N ASN A 62 4.88 -5.92 -1.31
CA ASN A 62 5.58 -6.82 -0.39
C ASN A 62 5.16 -6.57 1.07
N SER A 63 4.99 -5.31 1.44
CA SER A 63 4.56 -4.93 2.79
C SER A 63 3.15 -5.40 3.11
N VAL A 64 2.16 -5.17 2.23
CA VAL A 64 0.77 -5.61 2.49
C VAL A 64 0.62 -7.13 2.46
N LYS A 65 1.39 -7.84 1.62
CA LYS A 65 1.43 -9.30 1.60
C LYS A 65 1.98 -9.85 2.91
N TRP A 66 3.15 -9.36 3.34
CA TRP A 66 3.76 -9.76 4.60
C TRP A 66 2.82 -9.48 5.78
N ARG A 67 2.18 -8.30 5.82
CA ARG A 67 1.22 -7.92 6.87
C ARG A 67 -0.01 -8.81 6.90
N LYS A 68 -0.45 -9.32 5.75
CA LYS A 68 -1.54 -10.30 5.65
C LYS A 68 -1.10 -11.69 6.10
N GLU A 69 0.06 -12.16 5.66
CA GLU A 69 0.61 -13.49 5.97
C GLU A 69 0.99 -13.64 7.46
N ASN A 70 1.52 -12.57 8.06
CA ASN A 70 2.00 -12.57 9.45
C ASN A 70 0.97 -11.96 10.42
N ASP A 71 -0.27 -11.75 9.97
CA ASP A 71 -1.37 -11.22 10.78
C ASP A 71 -1.06 -9.91 11.51
N ALA A 72 -0.17 -9.09 10.93
CA ALA A 72 0.24 -7.78 11.47
C ALA A 72 -0.87 -6.71 11.37
N ASN A 73 -2.07 -7.12 10.93
CA ASN A 73 -3.31 -6.34 10.87
C ASN A 73 -4.32 -6.72 11.98
N GLY A 74 -4.04 -7.79 12.72
CA GLY A 74 -4.66 -8.16 13.99
C GLY A 74 -5.74 -9.24 13.90
N LYS A 75 -5.47 -10.40 14.53
CA LYS A 75 -6.52 -11.20 15.18
C LYS A 75 -7.07 -10.41 16.36
N TYR A 76 -8.24 -9.78 16.21
CA TYR A 76 -9.23 -9.59 17.27
C TYR A 76 -10.57 -9.21 16.60
N SER A 77 -11.17 -10.17 15.89
CA SER A 77 -12.62 -10.19 15.67
C SER A 77 -13.05 -11.63 15.45
N SER A 78 -12.95 -12.42 16.50
CA SER A 78 -13.75 -13.63 16.67
C SER A 78 -14.54 -13.41 17.94
N SER A 79 -15.85 -13.49 17.74
CA SER A 79 -16.98 -13.26 18.63
C SER A 79 -16.84 -13.80 20.05
#